data_AF-A0A5N3PGZ6-F1
#
_entry.id   AF-A0A5N3PGZ6-F1
#
_cell.length_a   1.000
_cell.length_b   1.000
_cell.length_c   1.000
_cell.angle_alpha   90.00
_cell.angle_beta   90.00
_cell.angle_gamma   90.00
#
_symmetry.space_group_name_H-M   'P 1'
#
loop_
_entity.id
_entity.type
_entity.pdbx_description
1 polymer ?
#
loop_
_entity_poly.entity_id
_entity_poly.type
_entity_poly.pdbx_seq_one_letter_code
_entity_poly.pdbx_strand_id
1 'polypeptide(L)'
;MSDMTIIERFRHHLFRTDQADMAAIMRVSQATVCKWEKSGAPEPRIDKLRLLRDCAISRSLPWKDEWLLDGPPIPPDIQAREAA
;
A
#
# COMPACT_ATOMS: atom_id res chain seq x y z
N MET A 1 -1.34 3.86 -18.87
CA MET A 1 -0.90 3.51 -17.51
C MET A 1 -2.16 3.19 -16.73
N SER A 2 -2.35 1.97 -16.27
CA SER A 2 -3.46 1.67 -15.36
C SER A 2 -3.21 2.42 -14.06
N ASP A 3 -4.19 3.18 -13.56
CA ASP A 3 -4.06 3.86 -12.27
C ASP A 3 -3.85 2.81 -11.17
N MET A 4 -2.69 2.88 -10.49
CA MET A 4 -2.37 2.01 -9.36
C MET A 4 -3.34 2.30 -8.21
N THR A 5 -3.82 1.23 -7.57
CA THR A 5 -4.70 1.39 -6.41
C THR A 5 -3.95 1.92 -5.20
N ILE A 6 -4.68 2.44 -4.22
CA ILE A 6 -4.09 2.96 -2.99
C ILE A 6 -3.24 1.92 -2.25
N ILE A 7 -3.72 0.68 -2.20
CA ILE A 7 -3.03 -0.45 -1.55
C ILE A 7 -1.76 -0.83 -2.29
N GLU A 8 -1.81 -0.84 -3.62
CA GLU A 8 -0.66 -1.08 -4.45
C GLU A 8 0.43 -0.02 -4.20
N ARG A 9 0.04 1.26 -4.07
CA ARG A 9 0.97 2.34 -3.74
C ARG A 9 1.57 2.19 -2.34
N PHE A 10 0.78 1.87 -1.32
CA PHE A 10 1.34 1.58 0.00
C PHE A 10 2.33 0.41 -0.05
N ARG A 11 2.00 -0.66 -0.78
CA ARG A 11 2.85 -1.84 -0.91
C ARG A 11 4.17 -1.51 -1.58
N HIS A 12 4.15 -0.82 -2.71
CA HIS A 12 5.36 -0.54 -3.48
C HIS A 12 6.20 0.60 -2.89
N HIS A 13 5.56 1.68 -2.43
CA HIS A 13 6.26 2.93 -2.11
C HIS A 13 6.60 3.04 -0.62
N LEU A 14 5.72 2.55 0.26
CA LEU A 14 5.93 2.66 1.70
C LEU A 14 6.52 1.39 2.29
N PHE A 15 5.85 0.25 2.11
CA PHE A 15 6.24 -1.00 2.74
C PHE A 15 7.33 -1.77 1.98
N ARG A 16 7.42 -1.56 0.66
CA ARG A 16 8.35 -2.25 -0.25
C ARG A 16 8.27 -3.78 -0.14
N THR A 17 7.05 -4.31 -0.08
CA THR A 17 6.78 -5.75 0.09
C THR A 17 6.06 -6.36 -1.10
N ASP A 18 5.93 -7.69 -1.10
CA ASP A 18 5.03 -8.39 -2.01
C ASP A 18 3.58 -8.44 -1.47
N GLN A 19 2.67 -9.04 -2.26
CA GLN A 19 1.25 -9.13 -1.89
C GLN A 19 1.01 -10.07 -0.69
N ALA A 20 1.86 -11.08 -0.47
CA ALA A 20 1.70 -12.01 0.64
C ALA A 20 2.07 -11.34 1.98
N ASP A 21 3.15 -10.57 1.98
CA ASP A 21 3.56 -9.76 3.12
C ASP A 21 2.56 -8.65 3.42
N MET A 22 2.04 -7.98 2.39
CA MET A 22 0.97 -6.99 2.58
C MET A 22 -0.29 -7.63 3.17
N ALA A 23 -0.63 -8.84 2.73
CA ALA A 23 -1.76 -9.58 3.28
C ALA A 23 -1.54 -9.93 4.76
N ALA A 24 -0.31 -10.26 5.15
CA ALA A 24 0.05 -10.50 6.56
C ALA A 24 -0.10 -9.23 7.41
N ILE A 25 0.35 -8.07 6.91
CA ILE A 25 0.18 -6.77 7.57
C ILE A 25 -1.31 -6.48 7.81
N MET A 26 -2.13 -6.65 6.78
CA MET A 26 -3.57 -6.35 6.82
C MET A 26 -4.43 -7.48 7.41
N ARG A 27 -3.82 -8.61 7.79
CA ARG A 27 -4.50 -9.81 8.30
C ARG A 27 -5.64 -10.25 7.38
N VAL A 28 -5.32 -10.41 6.10
CA VAL A 28 -6.21 -10.94 5.06
C VAL A 28 -5.47 -12.00 4.24
N SER A 29 -6.12 -12.59 3.24
CA SER A 29 -5.44 -13.49 2.31
C SER A 29 -4.73 -12.70 1.20
N GLN A 30 -3.68 -13.28 0.60
CA GLN A 30 -3.03 -12.70 -0.59
C GLN A 30 -4.01 -12.55 -1.76
N ALA A 31 -5.00 -13.45 -1.88
CA ALA A 31 -6.08 -13.32 -2.87
C ALA A 31 -6.93 -12.06 -2.64
N THR A 32 -7.14 -11.64 -1.38
CA THR A 32 -7.83 -10.40 -1.04
C THR A 32 -7.02 -9.18 -1.50
N VAL A 33 -5.71 -9.15 -1.23
CA VAL A 33 -4.83 -8.06 -1.70
C VAL A 33 -4.78 -8.01 -3.22
N CYS A 34 -4.60 -9.15 -3.87
CA CYS A 34 -4.63 -9.25 -5.34
C CYS A 34 -5.96 -8.75 -5.91
N LYS A 35 -7.09 -9.04 -5.25
CA LYS A 35 -8.40 -8.52 -5.63
C LYS A 35 -8.50 -7.00 -5.43
N TRP A 36 -7.96 -6.45 -4.35
CA TRP A 36 -7.93 -5.00 -4.13
C TRP A 36 -7.08 -4.25 -5.15
N GLU A 37 -5.93 -4.81 -5.53
CA GLU A 37 -5.03 -4.21 -6.52
C GLU A 37 -5.55 -4.34 -7.95
N LYS A 38 -6.40 -5.34 -8.21
CA LYS A 38 -7.14 -5.45 -9.47
C LYS A 38 -8.36 -4.53 -9.40
N SER A 39 -8.39 -3.54 -10.29
CA SER A 39 -9.45 -2.52 -10.42
C SER A 39 -10.86 -3.02 -10.10
N GLY A 40 -11.62 -2.24 -9.31
CA GLY A 40 -13.06 -2.44 -9.10
C GLY A 40 -13.46 -3.26 -7.87
N ALA A 41 -12.53 -3.61 -6.99
CA ALA A 41 -12.85 -4.25 -5.72
C ALA A 41 -13.20 -3.23 -4.61
N PRO A 42 -14.06 -3.61 -3.64
CA PRO A 42 -14.37 -2.74 -2.52
C PRO A 42 -13.10 -2.43 -1.71
N GLU A 43 -12.89 -1.15 -1.45
CA GLU A 43 -11.77 -0.66 -0.66
C GLU A 43 -11.71 -1.33 0.73
N PRO A 44 -10.50 -1.50 1.29
CA PRO A 44 -10.35 -2.02 2.64
C PRO A 44 -11.13 -1.18 3.65
N ARG A 45 -11.77 -1.88 4.59
CA ARG A 45 -12.46 -1.26 5.73
C ARG A 45 -11.46 -0.55 6.65
N ILE A 46 -11.98 0.38 7.47
CA ILE A 46 -11.20 1.22 8.40
C ILE A 46 -10.29 0.40 9.32
N ASP A 47 -10.70 -0.79 9.76
CA ASP A 47 -9.88 -1.70 10.58
C ASP A 47 -8.59 -2.12 9.88
N LYS A 48 -8.62 -2.31 8.55
CA LYS A 48 -7.46 -2.67 7.74
C LYS A 48 -6.51 -1.50 7.53
N LEU A 49 -7.06 -0.29 7.40
CA LEU A 49 -6.27 0.94 7.32
C LEU A 49 -5.54 1.22 8.64
N ARG A 50 -6.15 0.90 9.79
CA ARG A 50 -5.49 0.97 11.10
C ARG A 50 -4.30 0.01 11.20
N LEU A 51 -4.45 -1.23 10.73
CA LEU A 51 -3.34 -2.20 10.71
C LEU A 51 -2.16 -1.71 9.86
N LEU A 52 -2.43 -1.08 8.71
CA LEU A 52 -1.41 -0.43 7.90
C LEU A 52 -0.68 0.66 8.68
N ARG A 53 -1.42 1.57 9.31
CA ARG A 53 -0.85 2.66 10.13
C ARG A 53 0.01 2.12 11.27
N ASP A 54 -0.51 1.18 12.04
CA ASP A 54 0.20 0.58 13.18
C ASP A 54 1.49 -0.14 12.71
N CYS A 55 1.42 -0.81 11.56
CA CYS A 55 2.59 -1.43 10.95
C CYS A 55 3.63 -0.40 10.48
N ALA A 56 3.19 0.71 9.87
CA ALA A 56 4.09 1.79 9.49
C ALA A 56 4.80 2.38 10.71
N ILE A 57 4.05 2.69 11.78
CA ILE A 57 4.58 3.26 13.03
C ILE A 57 5.58 2.28 13.68
N SER A 58 5.22 1.01 13.83
CA SER A 58 6.11 -0.01 14.42
C SER A 58 7.40 -0.22 13.62
N ARG A 59 7.36 -0.02 12.30
CA ARG A 59 8.54 -0.07 11.41
C ARG A 59 9.27 1.28 11.30
N SER A 60 8.87 2.30 12.06
CA SER A 60 9.39 3.67 11.96
C SER A 60 9.34 4.25 10.53
N LEU A 61 8.34 3.82 9.75
CA LEU A 61 8.10 4.35 8.42
C LEU A 61 7.35 5.68 8.52
N PRO A 62 7.63 6.65 7.63
CA PRO A 62 6.86 7.88 7.58
C PRO A 62 5.41 7.54 7.27
N TRP A 63 4.47 8.16 7.96
CA TRP A 63 3.04 7.97 7.72
C TRP A 63 2.32 9.31 7.79
N LYS A 64 1.40 9.55 6.86
CA LYS A 64 0.46 10.66 6.90
C LYS A 64 -0.92 10.13 6.55
N ASP A 65 -1.94 10.46 7.34
CA ASP A 65 -3.31 10.00 7.09
C ASP A 65 -3.85 10.50 5.75
N GLU A 66 -3.36 11.66 5.26
CA GLU A 66 -3.64 12.20 3.93
C GLU A 66 -3.29 11.22 2.79
N TRP A 67 -2.31 10.34 3.00
CA TRP A 67 -1.93 9.33 2.02
C TRP A 67 -2.98 8.22 1.84
N LEU A 68 -4.05 8.20 2.62
CA LEU A 68 -5.17 7.28 2.39
C LEU A 68 -6.04 7.72 1.19
N LEU A 69 -5.97 9.00 0.80
CA LEU A 69 -6.70 9.55 -0.34
C LEU A 69 -5.85 9.43 -1.61
N ASP A 70 -4.65 10.02 -1.53
CA ASP A 70 -3.79 10.25 -2.70
C ASP A 70 -2.51 9.42 -2.66
N GLY A 71 -2.40 8.44 -1.77
CA GLY A 71 -1.26 7.53 -1.63
C GLY A 71 0.03 8.17 -1.11
N PRO A 72 0.99 7.37 -0.62
CA PRO A 72 2.32 7.86 -0.31
C PRO A 72 3.03 8.37 -1.58
N PRO A 73 3.92 9.36 -1.45
CA PRO A 73 4.74 9.82 -2.58
C PRO A 73 5.62 8.69 -3.09
N ILE A 74 5.96 8.74 -4.38
CA ILE A 74 6.94 7.84 -4.97
C ILE A 74 8.30 8.17 -4.32
N PRO A 75 9.01 7.19 -3.73
CA PRO A 75 10.34 7.42 -3.19
C PRO A 75 11.31 7.86 -4.30
N PRO A 76 12.25 8.78 -4.03
CA PRO A 76 13.17 9.29 -5.06
C PRO A 76 13.96 8.20 -5.79
N ASP A 77 14.29 7.10 -5.10
CA ASP A 77 15.02 5.96 -5.65
C ASP A 77 14.17 5.11 -6.63
N ILE A 78 12.85 5.11 -6.47
CA ILE A 78 11.92 4.49 -7.44
C ILE A 78 11.74 5.43 -8.63
N GLN A 79 11.56 6.73 -8.36
CA GLN A 79 11.32 7.73 -9.41
C GLN A 79 12.48 7.85 -10.40
N ALA A 80 13.73 7.69 -9.93
CA ALA A 80 14.91 7.68 -10.81
C ALA A 80 14.99 6.45 -11.74
N ARG A 81 14.36 5.33 -11.38
CA ARG A 81 14.37 4.09 -12.17
C ARG A 81 13.31 4.06 -13.27
N GLU A 82 12.23 4.82 -13.10
CA GLU A 82 11.18 4.95 -14.12
C GLU A 82 11.52 6.00 -15.19
N ALA A 83 12.44 6.92 -14.89
CA ALA A 83 12.88 7.97 -15.80
C ALA A 83 14.07 7.58 -16.73
N ALA A 84 14.59 6.37 -16.59
CA ALA A 84 15.74 5.84 -17.34
C ALA A 84 15.32 4.71 -18.28
#